data_AF-A0A0U1DU28-F1
#
_entry.id   AF-A0A0U1DU28-F1
#
_cell.length_a   1.000
_cell.length_b   1.000
_cell.length_c   1.000
_cell.angle_alpha   90.00
_cell.angle_beta   90.00
_cell.angle_gamma   90.00
#
_symmetry.space_group_name_H-M   'P 1'
#
loop_
_entity.id
_entity.type
_entity.pdbx_description
1 polymer ?
#
loop_
_entity_poly.entity_id
_entity_poly.type
_entity_poly.pdbx_seq_one_letter_code
_entity_poly.pdbx_strand_id
1 'polypeptide(L)'
;MPAALAMIFFMLALPSLKFQQILSYAMLVLVVIMLIDGFVVGRKVNRMVDEKFPDNTESGFKLGLYAASRASQLRRMRAPRPVVERGAKIS
;
A
#
# COMPACT_ATOMS: atom_id res chain seq x y z
N MET A 1 -1.02 -1.61 5.45
CA MET A 1 -1.75 -0.46 6.01
C MET A 1 -1.39 -0.18 7.49
N PRO A 2 -0.11 0.05 7.86
CA PRO A 2 0.24 0.29 9.27
C PRO A 2 -0.37 1.58 9.82
N ALA A 3 -0.44 2.62 8.97
CA ALA A 3 -1.03 3.90 9.32
C ALA A 3 -2.52 3.78 9.68
N ALA A 4 -3.33 3.07 8.88
CA ALA A 4 -4.74 2.86 9.18
C ALA A 4 -4.95 2.06 10.48
N LEU A 5 -4.15 1.01 10.72
CA LEU A 5 -4.20 0.25 11.97
C LEU A 5 -3.82 1.11 13.18
N ALA A 6 -2.79 1.95 13.06
CA ALA A 6 -2.40 2.88 14.11
C ALA A 6 -3.52 3.88 14.40
N MET A 7 -4.18 4.43 13.38
CA MET A 7 -5.29 5.35 13.56
C MET A 7 -6.50 4.70 14.24
N ILE A 8 -6.85 3.46 13.87
CA ILE A 8 -7.90 2.69 14.55
C ILE A 8 -7.54 2.48 16.02
N PHE A 9 -6.29 2.11 16.31
CA PHE A 9 -5.81 1.95 17.68
C PHE A 9 -5.99 3.24 18.50
N PHE A 10 -5.57 4.40 17.98
CA PHE A 10 -5.75 5.68 18.67
C PHE A 10 -7.23 6.05 18.87
N MET A 11 -8.09 5.73 17.92
CA MET A 11 -9.54 5.97 18.03
C MET A 11 -10.17 5.15 19.16
N LEU A 12 -9.73 3.90 19.36
CA LEU A 12 -10.19 3.04 20.43
C LEU A 12 -9.56 3.39 21.79
N ALA A 13 -8.31 3.83 21.80
CA ALA A 13 -7.58 4.17 23.02
C ALA A 13 -7.99 5.53 23.63
N LEU A 14 -8.51 6.46 22.81
CA LEU A 14 -8.89 7.81 23.25
C LEU A 14 -10.42 8.02 23.07
N PRO A 15 -11.24 7.82 24.11
CA PRO A 15 -12.71 7.85 24.00
C PRO A 15 -13.32 9.26 23.88
N SER A 16 -12.50 10.30 23.72
CA SER A 16 -12.98 11.68 23.62
C SER A 16 -13.60 11.96 22.25
N LEU A 17 -14.84 12.47 22.23
CA LEU A 17 -15.58 12.81 21.00
C LEU A 17 -14.81 13.79 20.09
N LYS A 18 -14.11 14.77 20.68
CA LYS A 18 -13.30 15.73 19.90
C LYS A 18 -12.17 15.03 19.16
N PHE A 19 -11.48 14.09 19.81
CA PHE A 19 -10.41 13.32 19.19
C PHE A 19 -10.94 12.36 18.13
N GLN A 20 -12.07 11.70 18.38
CA GLN A 20 -12.71 10.82 17.39
C GLN A 20 -13.11 11.57 16.12
N GLN A 21 -13.63 12.79 16.25
CA GLN A 21 -13.99 13.62 15.09
C GLN A 21 -12.76 13.99 14.26
N ILE A 22 -11.67 14.43 14.90
CA ILE A 22 -10.41 14.77 14.23
C ILE A 22 -9.83 13.55 13.51
N LEU A 23 -9.78 12.39 14.20
CA LEU A 23 -9.28 11.15 13.61
C LEU A 23 -10.12 10.67 12.43
N SER A 24 -11.44 10.87 12.47
CA SER A 24 -12.33 10.54 11.34
C SER A 24 -12.00 11.34 10.08
N TYR A 25 -11.79 12.65 10.21
CA TYR A 25 -11.36 13.47 9.07
C TYR A 25 -9.96 13.11 8.59
N ALA A 26 -9.04 12.85 9.52
CA ALA A 26 -7.69 12.40 9.16
C ALA A 26 -7.71 11.04 8.43
N MET A 27 -8.64 10.13 8.78
CA MET A 27 -8.81 8.86 8.07
C MET A 27 -9.28 9.07 6.63
N LEU A 28 -10.21 10.01 6.40
CA LEU A 28 -10.64 10.37 5.05
C LEU A 28 -9.49 10.91 4.22
N VAL A 29 -8.70 11.82 4.79
CA VAL A 29 -7.49 12.36 4.13
C VAL A 29 -6.50 11.25 3.82
N LEU A 30 -6.26 10.34 4.77
CA LEU A 30 -5.38 9.19 4.56
C LEU A 30 -5.88 8.33 3.39
N VAL A 31 -7.17 8.01 3.32
CA VAL A 31 -7.74 7.23 2.20
C VAL A 31 -7.48 7.91 0.86
N VAL A 32 -7.67 9.23 0.75
CA VAL A 32 -7.39 9.98 -0.48
C VAL A 32 -5.91 9.88 -0.87
N ILE A 33 -4.99 10.08 0.09
CA ILE A 33 -3.55 9.94 -0.14
C ILE A 33 -3.23 8.52 -0.65
N MET A 34 -3.83 7.51 -0.05
CA MET A 34 -3.60 6.11 -0.43
C MET A 34 -4.13 5.77 -1.82
N LEU A 35 -5.26 6.35 -2.22
CA LEU A 35 -5.79 6.20 -3.59
C LEU A 35 -4.84 6.82 -4.62
N ILE A 36 -4.32 8.02 -4.33
CA ILE A 36 -3.35 8.69 -5.20
C ILE A 36 -2.06 7.88 -5.30
N ASP A 37 -1.51 7.44 -4.17
CA ASP A 37 -0.29 6.61 -4.14
C ASP A 37 -0.48 5.29 -4.91
N GLY A 38 -1.60 4.60 -4.68
CA GLY A 38 -1.94 3.38 -5.41
C GLY A 38 -2.06 3.59 -6.92
N PHE A 39 -2.67 4.70 -7.36
CA PHE A 39 -2.77 5.06 -8.77
C PHE A 39 -1.40 5.34 -9.39
N VAL A 40 -0.55 6.13 -8.71
CA VAL A 40 0.80 6.46 -9.18
C VAL A 40 1.67 5.20 -9.28
N VAL A 41 1.63 4.34 -8.25
CA VAL A 41 2.34 3.06 -8.24
C VAL A 41 1.85 2.16 -9.37
N GLY A 42 0.54 2.04 -9.55
CA GLY A 42 -0.04 1.20 -10.61
C GLY A 42 0.39 1.66 -12.01
N ARG A 43 0.33 2.97 -12.28
CA ARG A 43 0.77 3.53 -13.57
C ARG A 43 2.26 3.28 -13.81
N LYS A 44 3.10 3.48 -12.78
CA LYS A 44 4.55 3.28 -12.88
C LYS A 44 4.88 1.81 -13.14
N VAL A 45 4.23 0.89 -12.44
CA VAL A 45 4.47 -0.55 -12.59
C VAL A 45 4.05 -1.03 -13.97
N ASN A 46 2.86 -0.65 -14.46
CA ASN A 46 2.43 -1.05 -15.81
C ASN A 46 3.43 -0.61 -16.86
N ARG A 47 3.89 0.65 -16.83
CA ARG A 47 4.90 1.14 -17.77
C ARG A 47 6.19 0.31 -17.73
N MET A 48 6.70 0.00 -16.53
CA MET A 48 7.92 -0.81 -16.38
C MET A 48 7.72 -2.27 -16.81
N VAL A 49 6.51 -2.81 -16.66
CA VAL A 49 6.17 -4.16 -17.13
C VAL A 49 6.16 -4.17 -18.66
N ASP A 50 5.52 -3.19 -19.29
CA ASP A 50 5.46 -3.09 -20.76
C ASP A 50 6.85 -2.89 -21.38
N GLU A 51 7.71 -2.08 -20.74
CA GLU A 51 9.12 -1.89 -21.15
C GLU A 51 9.95 -3.18 -21.04
N LYS A 52 9.69 -4.01 -20.03
CA LYS A 52 10.48 -5.21 -19.73
C LYS A 52 9.93 -6.48 -20.39
N PHE A 53 8.63 -6.55 -20.59
CA PHE A 53 7.87 -7.70 -21.09
C PHE A 53 6.91 -7.24 -22.20
N PRO A 54 7.42 -6.99 -23.42
CA PRO A 54 6.60 -6.46 -24.52
C PRO A 54 5.41 -7.35 -24.91
N ASP A 55 5.54 -8.67 -24.70
CA ASP A 55 4.49 -9.66 -25.01
C ASP A 55 3.55 -9.95 -23.82
N ASN A 56 3.55 -9.10 -22.79
CA ASN A 56 2.68 -9.27 -21.63
C ASN A 56 1.20 -9.17 -22.01
N THR A 57 0.40 -10.16 -21.59
CA THR A 57 -1.06 -10.22 -21.83
C THR A 57 -1.89 -9.86 -20.60
N GLU A 58 -1.24 -9.59 -19.46
CA GLU A 58 -1.93 -9.25 -18.22
C GLU A 58 -2.58 -7.86 -18.26
N SER A 59 -3.76 -7.74 -17.65
CA SER A 59 -4.45 -6.46 -17.56
C SER A 59 -3.69 -5.48 -16.66
N GLY A 60 -3.44 -4.27 -17.16
CA GLY A 60 -2.84 -3.19 -16.37
C GLY A 60 -3.61 -2.84 -15.08
N PHE A 61 -4.92 -3.09 -15.04
CA PHE A 61 -5.70 -2.91 -13.81
C PHE A 61 -5.34 -3.96 -12.76
N LYS A 62 -5.22 -5.24 -13.15
CA LYS A 62 -4.81 -6.33 -12.25
C LYS A 62 -3.40 -6.11 -11.72
N LEU A 63 -2.47 -5.79 -12.62
CA LEU A 63 -1.08 -5.48 -12.27
C LEU A 63 -0.99 -4.27 -11.32
N GLY A 64 -1.72 -3.20 -11.64
CA GLY A 64 -1.77 -1.99 -10.82
C GLY A 64 -2.33 -2.25 -9.42
N LEU A 65 -3.48 -2.93 -9.30
CA LEU A 65 -4.06 -3.30 -8.01
C LEU A 65 -3.14 -4.22 -7.20
N TYR A 66 -2.52 -5.21 -7.85
CA TYR A 66 -1.58 -6.11 -7.19
C TYR A 66 -0.36 -5.34 -6.65
N ALA A 67 0.23 -4.47 -7.47
CA ALA A 67 1.37 -3.64 -7.09
C ALA A 67 1.03 -2.70 -5.93
N ALA A 68 -0.09 -1.97 -6.01
CA ALA A 68 -0.55 -1.08 -4.96
C ALA A 68 -0.80 -1.82 -3.63
N SER A 69 -1.44 -3.00 -3.70
CA SER A 69 -1.71 -3.84 -2.55
C SER A 69 -0.43 -4.33 -1.87
N ARG A 70 0.58 -4.73 -2.65
CA ARG A 70 1.88 -5.20 -2.12
C ARG A 70 2.75 -4.06 -1.60
N ALA A 71 2.72 -2.90 -2.24
CA ALA A 71 3.42 -1.69 -1.78
C ALA A 71 2.93 -1.23 -0.40
N SER A 72 1.61 -1.33 -0.17
CA SER A 72 0.96 -0.94 1.09
C SER A 72 1.28 -1.84 2.29
N GLN A 73 1.89 -3.01 2.06
CA GLN A 73 2.30 -3.95 3.10
C GLN A 73 3.73 -3.67 3.57
N LEU A 74 3.94 -3.51 4.88
CA LEU A 74 5.29 -3.47 5.45
C LEU A 74 6.03 -4.76 5.12
N ARG A 75 7.33 -4.65 4.81
CA ARG A 75 8.20 -5.79 4.49
C ARG A 75 8.06 -6.94 5.50
N ARG A 76 8.02 -6.64 6.81
CA ARG A 76 7.87 -7.62 7.90
C ARG A 76 6.49 -8.28 7.98
N MET A 77 5.46 -7.64 7.43
CA MET A 77 4.06 -8.12 7.43
C MET A 77 3.69 -8.89 6.15
N ARG A 78 4.60 -9.02 5.18
CA ARG A 78 4.37 -9.80 3.96
C ARG A 78 4.48 -11.30 4.29
N ALA A 79 3.57 -12.10 3.75
CA ALA A 79 3.63 -13.57 3.80
C ALA A 79 4.01 -14.16 2.42
N PRO A 80 4.88 -15.18 2.36
CA PRO A 80 5.83 -15.58 3.41
C PRO A 80 6.80 -14.44 3.75
N ARG A 81 7.40 -14.47 4.95
CA ARG A 81 8.32 -13.41 5.38
C ARG A 81 9.53 -13.36 4.43
N PRO A 82 10.02 -12.17 4.06
CA PRO A 82 11.22 -12.04 3.25
C PRO A 82 12.41 -12.74 3.91
N VAL A 83 13.00 -13.71 3.21
CA VAL A 83 14.11 -14.53 3.73
C VAL A 83 15.45 -13.81 3.60
N VAL A 84 15.55 -12.85 2.67
CA VAL A 84 16.79 -12.12 2.37
C VAL A 84 16.61 -10.61 2.52
N GLU A 85 17.70 -9.90 2.79
CA GLU A 85 17.74 -8.44 2.81
C GLU A 85 17.53 -7.81 1.42
N ARG A 86 17.18 -6.52 1.40
CA ARG A 86 16.94 -5.81 0.12
C ARG A 86 18.23 -5.79 -0.69
N GLY A 87 18.17 -6.26 -1.94
CA GLY A 87 19.33 -6.29 -2.84
C GLY A 87 20.30 -7.46 -2.61
N ALA A 88 20.02 -8.34 -1.65
CA ALA A 88 20.81 -9.56 -1.49
C ALA A 88 20.58 -10.51 -2.67
N LYS A 89 21.66 -11.17 -3.12
CA LYS A 89 21.55 -12.26 -4.11
C LYS A 89 20.86 -13.44 -3.43
N ILE A 90 19.80 -13.93 -4.08
CA ILE A 90 19.19 -15.21 -3.71
C ILE A 90 20.13 -16.26 -4.29
N SER A 91 20.85 -16.97 -3.42
CA SER A 91 21.66 -18.15 -3.76
C SER A 91 20.76 -19.35 -4.01
#